data_AF-A0A255PTP6-F1
#
_entry.id   AF-A0A255PTP6-F1
#
_cell.length_a   1.000
_cell.length_b   1.000
_cell.length_c   1.000
_cell.angle_alpha   90.00
_cell.angle_beta   90.00
_cell.angle_gamma   90.00
#
_symmetry.space_group_name_H-M   'P 1'
#
loop_
_entity.id
_entity.type
_entity.pdbx_description
1 polymer ?
#
loop_
_entity_poly.entity_id
_entity_poly.type
_entity_poly.pdbx_seq_one_letter_code
_entity_poly.pdbx_strand_id
1 'polypeptide(L)'
;MTLSAWVKPEHDANRVLDFGDDTTRYLCLAVRNVGGVVLGGRDSGIADPALPDGTTLLDAVGAGAPFRSKGALVARVGKVVDAWIAGGRLGRADGYTVWRTAHRASYVP
;
A
#
# COMPACT_ATOMS: atom_id res chain seq x y z
N MET A 1 -6.73 -22.81 25.51
CA MET A 1 -5.42 -22.16 25.70
C MET A 1 -5.58 -20.73 25.21
N THR A 2 -5.19 -19.72 25.98
CA THR A 2 -5.29 -18.32 25.57
C THR A 2 -3.88 -17.80 25.33
N LEU A 3 -3.62 -17.30 24.12
CA LEU A 3 -2.36 -16.65 23.76
C LEU A 3 -2.59 -15.14 23.67
N SER A 4 -1.69 -14.34 24.22
CA SER A 4 -1.71 -12.89 24.08
C SER A 4 -0.31 -12.42 23.72
N ALA A 5 -0.17 -11.73 22.60
CA ALA A 5 1.09 -11.18 22.11
C ALA A 5 0.87 -9.73 21.68
N TRP A 6 1.83 -8.85 21.99
CA TRP A 6 1.79 -7.45 21.59
C TRP A 6 2.70 -7.27 20.37
N VAL A 7 2.11 -6.93 19.21
CA VAL A 7 2.83 -6.71 17.96
C VAL A 7 2.89 -5.22 17.68
N LYS A 8 4.09 -4.70 17.45
CA LYS A 8 4.26 -3.31 17.00
C LYS A 8 3.86 -3.18 15.52
N PRO A 9 3.07 -2.17 15.14
CA PRO A 9 2.54 -2.02 13.78
C PRO A 9 3.59 -1.63 12.72
N GLU A 10 4.82 -1.34 13.13
CA GLU A 10 5.90 -0.88 12.25
C GLU A 10 6.61 -2.02 11.49
N HIS A 11 6.22 -3.28 11.70
CA HIS A 11 6.76 -4.43 10.98
C HIS A 11 5.85 -4.88 9.82
N ASP A 12 6.42 -4.93 8.61
CA ASP A 12 5.81 -5.49 7.40
C ASP A 12 5.85 -7.05 7.43
N ALA A 13 5.21 -7.65 8.44
CA ALA A 13 5.16 -9.10 8.58
C ALA A 13 3.81 -9.63 8.05
N ASN A 14 3.86 -10.46 7.01
CA ASN A 14 2.67 -11.13 6.45
C ASN A 14 2.17 -12.31 7.28
N ARG A 15 2.85 -12.68 8.38
CA ARG A 15 2.51 -13.83 9.22
C ARG A 15 2.94 -13.59 10.68
N VAL A 16 1.95 -13.55 11.58
CA VAL A 16 2.16 -13.16 12.99
C VAL A 16 2.12 -14.37 13.93
N LEU A 17 1.25 -15.34 13.66
CA LEU A 17 1.13 -16.59 14.42
C LEU A 17 0.80 -17.73 13.46
N ASP A 18 1.40 -18.90 13.68
CA ASP A 18 1.07 -20.14 12.99
C ASP A 18 0.96 -21.28 14.00
N PHE A 19 0.00 -22.19 13.80
CA PHE A 19 -0.18 -23.35 14.68
C PHE A 19 -0.65 -24.56 13.87
N GLY A 20 -0.01 -25.70 14.13
CA GLY A 20 -0.27 -26.98 13.47
C GLY A 20 1.02 -27.75 13.25
N ASP A 21 0.96 -29.08 13.31
CA ASP A 21 1.86 -29.93 12.55
C ASP A 21 1.19 -30.21 11.20
N ASP A 22 1.96 -30.52 10.15
CA ASP A 22 1.59 -30.57 8.73
C ASP A 22 0.34 -31.39 8.34
N THR A 23 -0.43 -31.92 9.30
CA THR A 23 -1.56 -32.81 9.07
C THR A 23 -2.92 -32.36 9.61
N THR A 24 -3.04 -31.36 10.52
CA THR A 24 -4.37 -30.97 11.04
C THR A 24 -4.56 -29.46 11.29
N ARG A 25 -5.48 -28.88 10.50
CA ARG A 25 -6.19 -27.58 10.64
C ARG A 25 -5.33 -26.36 10.99
N TYR A 26 -4.93 -25.63 9.94
CA TYR A 26 -4.40 -24.28 10.02
C TYR A 26 -5.48 -23.27 10.48
N LEU A 27 -5.18 -22.51 11.53
CA LEU A 27 -5.84 -21.21 11.78
C LEU A 27 -4.84 -20.12 11.41
N CYS A 28 -4.98 -19.53 10.23
CA CYS A 28 -4.17 -18.39 9.82
C CYS A 28 -4.89 -17.09 10.21
N LEU A 29 -4.33 -16.34 11.16
CA LEU A 29 -4.75 -14.97 11.44
C LEU A 29 -3.77 -14.02 10.73
N ALA A 30 -4.12 -13.59 9.53
CA ALA A 30 -3.38 -12.56 8.82
C ALA A 30 -3.78 -11.18 9.38
N VAL A 31 -2.80 -10.44 9.90
CA VAL A 31 -2.93 -9.00 10.12
C VAL A 31 -2.70 -8.32 8.77
N ARG A 32 -3.69 -7.58 8.28
CA ARG A 32 -3.47 -6.60 7.22
C ARG A 32 -2.79 -5.42 7.89
N ASN A 33 -1.50 -5.18 7.59
CA ASN A 33 -0.99 -3.84 7.75
C ASN A 33 -1.84 -2.98 6.82
N VAL A 34 -2.58 -2.00 7.35
CA VAL A 34 -3.18 -0.96 6.51
C VAL A 34 -2.00 -0.14 6.01
N GLY A 35 -1.26 -0.72 5.05
CA GLY A 35 -0.05 -0.14 4.50
C GLY A 35 -0.43 1.19 3.89
N GLY A 36 0.12 2.27 4.43
CA GLY A 36 0.00 3.57 3.81
C GLY A 36 0.60 3.53 2.42
N VAL A 37 0.24 4.51 1.58
CA VAL A 37 0.86 4.65 0.27
C VAL A 37 2.33 5.06 0.48
N VAL A 38 3.25 4.10 0.31
CA VAL A 38 4.71 4.29 0.40
C VAL A 38 5.30 4.36 -1.00
N LEU A 39 6.02 5.46 -1.28
CA LEU A 39 6.62 5.72 -2.59
C LEU A 39 8.11 6.04 -2.41
N GLY A 40 8.98 5.27 -3.07
CA GLY A 40 10.44 5.47 -2.99
C GLY A 40 10.97 5.50 -1.54
N GLY A 41 10.47 4.60 -0.71
CA GLY A 41 10.81 4.51 0.72
C GLY A 41 10.19 5.58 1.62
N ARG A 42 9.28 6.42 1.09
CA ARG A 42 8.64 7.50 1.84
C ARG A 42 7.15 7.22 2.03
N ASP A 43 6.70 7.17 3.27
CA ASP A 43 5.30 7.01 3.62
C ASP A 43 4.54 8.34 3.47
N SER A 44 3.35 8.27 2.88
CA SER A 44 2.42 9.40 2.78
C SER A 44 1.52 9.55 4.01
N GLY A 45 1.37 8.51 4.84
CA GLY A 45 0.43 8.45 5.94
C GLY A 45 -1.04 8.31 5.51
N ILE A 46 -1.30 8.17 4.21
CA ILE A 46 -2.63 7.93 3.65
C ILE A 46 -2.79 6.44 3.42
N ALA A 47 -3.89 5.86 3.92
CA ALA A 47 -4.22 4.46 3.67
C ALA A 47 -4.29 4.19 2.17
N ASP A 48 -3.73 3.07 1.70
CA ASP A 48 -3.80 2.69 0.29
C ASP A 48 -5.24 2.21 -0.05
N PRO A 49 -6.04 3.03 -0.76
CA PRO A 49 -7.41 2.65 -1.06
C PRO A 49 -7.42 1.49 -2.05
N ALA A 50 -8.43 0.63 -1.96
CA ALA A 50 -8.61 -0.49 -2.86
C ALA A 50 -9.95 -0.41 -3.60
N LEU A 51 -9.95 -0.89 -4.85
CA LEU A 51 -11.16 -1.19 -5.60
C LEU A 51 -11.88 -2.41 -5.00
N PRO A 52 -13.18 -2.61 -5.32
CA PRO A 52 -13.92 -3.80 -4.89
C PRO A 52 -13.30 -5.12 -5.36
N ASP A 53 -12.55 -5.10 -6.47
CA ASP A 53 -11.80 -6.25 -7.00
C ASP A 53 -10.46 -6.49 -6.30
N GLY A 54 -10.09 -5.65 -5.33
CA GLY A 54 -8.85 -5.74 -4.57
C GLY A 54 -7.68 -4.94 -5.13
N THR A 55 -7.81 -4.33 -6.31
CA THR A 55 -6.74 -3.50 -6.91
C THR A 55 -6.49 -2.26 -6.06
N THR A 56 -5.25 -2.06 -5.61
CA THR A 56 -4.86 -0.89 -4.82
C THR A 56 -4.43 0.29 -5.69
N LEU A 57 -4.26 1.48 -5.09
CA LEU A 57 -3.72 2.64 -5.80
C LEU A 57 -2.28 2.35 -6.25
N LEU A 58 -1.49 1.67 -5.41
CA LEU A 58 -0.13 1.28 -5.75
C LEU A 58 -0.08 0.25 -6.90
N ASP A 59 -0.99 -0.73 -6.93
CA ASP A 59 -1.13 -1.66 -8.06
C ASP A 59 -1.43 -0.91 -9.36
N ALA A 60 -2.37 0.03 -9.33
CA ALA A 60 -2.74 0.83 -10.50
C ALA A 60 -1.59 1.73 -11.01
N VAL A 61 -0.76 2.23 -10.10
CA VAL A 61 0.49 2.92 -10.46
C VAL A 61 1.46 1.92 -11.07
N GLY A 62 1.70 0.78 -10.41
CA GLY A 62 2.64 -0.27 -10.83
C GLY A 62 2.33 -0.87 -12.20
N ALA A 63 1.05 -0.96 -12.60
CA ALA A 63 0.62 -1.40 -13.92
C ALA A 63 1.14 -0.52 -15.08
N GLY A 64 1.65 0.69 -14.79
CA GLY A 64 2.30 1.56 -15.78
C GLY A 64 3.81 1.36 -15.92
N ALA A 65 4.42 0.47 -15.12
CA ALA A 65 5.84 0.19 -15.16
C ALA A 65 6.23 -0.65 -16.41
N PRO A 66 7.51 -0.59 -16.84
CA PRO A 66 8.62 0.18 -16.29
C PRO A 66 8.54 1.68 -16.60
N PHE A 67 9.02 2.51 -15.67
CA PHE A 67 9.12 3.96 -15.86
C PHE A 67 10.53 4.36 -16.29
N ARG A 68 10.63 5.13 -17.38
CA ARG A 68 11.93 5.62 -17.90
C ARG A 68 12.58 6.68 -17.02
N SER A 69 11.82 7.33 -16.12
CA SER A 69 12.32 8.39 -15.25
C SER A 69 11.38 8.62 -14.05
N LYS A 70 11.91 9.26 -13.00
CA LYS A 70 11.11 9.73 -11.85
C LYS A 70 9.94 10.62 -12.30
N GLY A 71 10.16 11.49 -13.29
CA GLY A 71 9.10 12.35 -13.83
C GLY A 71 7.94 11.54 -14.45
N ALA A 72 8.24 10.45 -15.16
CA ALA A 72 7.22 9.56 -15.71
C ALA A 72 6.41 8.84 -14.62
N LEU A 73 7.07 8.39 -13.55
CA LEU A 73 6.41 7.81 -12.39
C LEU A 73 5.50 8.83 -11.69
N VAL A 74 6.00 10.04 -11.40
CA VAL A 74 5.20 11.09 -10.73
C VAL A 74 4.01 11.52 -11.58
N ALA A 75 4.17 11.60 -12.90
CA ALA A 75 3.06 11.86 -13.82
C ALA A 75 2.03 10.72 -13.82
N ARG A 76 2.46 9.46 -13.75
CA ARG A 76 1.57 8.30 -13.60
C ARG A 76 0.82 8.34 -12.27
N VAL A 77 1.50 8.62 -11.16
CA VAL A 77 0.87 8.77 -9.85
C VAL A 77 -0.21 9.85 -9.89
N GLY A 78 0.06 11.02 -10.48
CA GLY A 78 -0.93 12.08 -10.65
C GLY A 78 -2.18 11.61 -11.40
N LYS A 79 -2.00 10.95 -12.55
CA LYS A 79 -3.13 10.40 -13.34
C LYS A 79 -3.98 9.39 -12.57
N VAL A 80 -3.33 8.50 -11.81
CA VAL A 80 -4.05 7.50 -10.99
C VAL A 80 -4.79 8.20 -9.85
N VAL A 81 -4.14 9.10 -9.11
CA VAL A 81 -4.77 9.88 -8.04
C VAL A 81 -6.01 10.64 -8.56
N ASP A 82 -5.91 11.34 -9.69
CA ASP A 82 -7.03 12.08 -10.27
C ASP A 82 -8.20 11.17 -10.64
N ALA A 83 -7.93 9.99 -11.21
CA ALA A 83 -8.96 9.01 -11.54
C ALA A 83 -9.66 8.46 -10.28
N TRP A 84 -8.92 8.29 -9.19
CA TRP A 84 -9.46 7.78 -7.93
C TRP A 84 -10.26 8.85 -7.18
N ILE A 85 -9.84 10.12 -7.24
CA ILE A 85 -10.62 11.26 -6.76
C ILE A 85 -11.93 11.38 -7.55
N ALA A 86 -11.87 11.31 -8.89
CA ALA A 86 -13.06 11.36 -9.73
C ALA A 86 -14.02 10.19 -9.46
N GLY A 87 -13.49 9.03 -9.10
CA GLY A 87 -14.26 7.86 -8.67
C GLY A 87 -14.74 7.89 -7.22
N GLY A 88 -14.46 8.95 -6.45
CA GLY A 88 -14.89 9.08 -5.04
C GLY A 88 -14.16 8.17 -4.05
N ARG A 89 -13.04 7.56 -4.46
CA ARG A 89 -12.28 6.56 -3.67
C ARG A 89 -11.18 7.18 -2.83
N LEU A 90 -10.81 8.42 -3.16
CA LEU A 90 -9.77 9.18 -2.48
C LEU A 90 -10.21 10.64 -2.37
N GLY A 91 -10.03 11.25 -1.20
CA GLY A 91 -10.27 12.67 -1.02
C GLY A 91 -9.23 13.50 -1.79
N ARG A 92 -9.59 14.73 -2.20
CA ARG A 92 -8.64 15.65 -2.87
C ARG A 92 -7.40 15.94 -2.02
N ALA A 93 -7.58 16.16 -0.71
CA ALA A 93 -6.48 16.45 0.21
C ALA A 93 -5.52 15.25 0.35
N ASP A 94 -6.08 14.05 0.46
CA ASP A 94 -5.32 12.81 0.56
C ASP A 94 -4.58 12.51 -0.74
N GLY A 95 -5.24 12.70 -1.88
CA GLY A 95 -4.61 12.57 -3.21
C GLY A 95 -3.45 13.54 -3.42
N TYR A 96 -3.60 14.80 -2.99
CA TYR A 96 -2.49 15.76 -3.03
C TYR A 96 -1.32 15.31 -2.15
N THR A 97 -1.60 14.75 -0.97
CA THR A 97 -0.57 14.22 -0.06
C THR A 97 0.20 13.05 -0.69
N VAL A 98 -0.50 12.09 -1.30
CA VAL A 98 0.10 10.98 -2.05
C VAL A 98 0.98 11.48 -3.19
N TRP A 99 0.47 12.39 -4.03
CA TRP A 99 1.23 12.95 -5.14
C TRP A 99 2.47 13.72 -4.67
N ARG A 100 2.34 14.53 -3.62
CA ARG A 100 3.46 15.29 -3.03
C ARG A 100 4.52 14.36 -2.46
N THR A 101 4.13 13.24 -1.86
CA THR A 101 5.06 12.20 -1.38
C THR A 101 5.82 11.58 -2.53
N ALA A 102 5.15 11.21 -3.63
CA ALA A 102 5.78 10.72 -4.85
C ALA A 102 6.82 11.71 -5.41
N HIS A 103 6.42 12.99 -5.49
CA HIS A 103 7.28 14.05 -6.01
C HIS A 103 8.53 14.24 -5.13
N ARG A 104 8.41 14.10 -3.81
CA ARG A 104 9.50 14.26 -2.85
C ARG A 104 10.35 13.00 -2.64
N ALA A 105 9.83 11.83 -2.97
CA ALA A 105 10.54 10.56 -2.82
C ALA A 105 11.78 10.48 -3.72
N SER A 106 12.78 9.74 -3.26
CA SER A 106 13.98 9.42 -4.05
C SER A 106 13.85 7.99 -4.56
N TYR A 107 14.19 7.78 -5.83
CA TYR A 107 14.09 6.47 -6.47
C TYR A 107 15.48 6.06 -6.94
N VAL A 108 15.82 4.80 -6.70
CA VAL A 108 17.07 4.22 -7.18
C VAL A 108 16.95 4.04 -8.71
N PRO A 109 17.98 4.39 -9.50
CA PRO A 109 17.99 4.21 -10.95
C PRO A 109 17.85 2.74 -11.40
#